data_AF-A0A1E5NXQ3-F1
#
_entry.id   AF-A0A1E5NXQ3-F1
#
_cell.length_a   1.000
_cell.length_b   1.000
_cell.length_c   1.000
_cell.angle_alpha   90.00
_cell.angle_beta   90.00
_cell.angle_gamma   90.00
#
_symmetry.space_group_name_H-M   'P 1'
#
loop_
_entity.id
_entity.type
_entity.pdbx_description
1 polymer ?
#
loop_
_entity_poly.entity_id
_entity_poly.type
_entity_poly.pdbx_seq_one_letter_code
_entity_poly.pdbx_strand_id
1 'polypeptide(L)'
;MNITADQARKLNRASFLEGDCDTPAIRVAGAAVHAYVDAERGQLVVSVHLDTGEIPDDLISARETVPLHVTVNGHEVFNAR
;
A
#
# COMPACT_ATOMS: atom_id res chain seq x y z
N MET A 1 6.89 18.40 0.79
CA MET A 1 7.20 18.56 -0.64
C MET A 1 6.10 17.86 -1.41
N ASN A 2 5.31 18.60 -2.20
CA ASN A 2 4.16 18.01 -2.89
C ASN A 2 4.64 17.33 -4.18
N ILE A 3 4.32 16.05 -4.35
CA ILE A 3 4.61 15.27 -5.56
C ILE A 3 3.61 15.66 -6.66
N THR A 4 4.09 15.84 -7.90
CA THR A 4 3.22 16.12 -9.06
C THR A 4 2.64 14.84 -9.68
N ALA A 5 1.58 14.96 -10.47
CA ALA A 5 0.97 13.81 -11.17
C ALA A 5 1.95 13.07 -12.09
N ASP A 6 2.83 13.80 -12.78
CA ASP A 6 3.86 13.18 -13.62
C ASP A 6 4.93 12.46 -12.81
N GLN A 7 5.29 12.99 -11.64
CA GLN A 7 6.20 12.32 -10.71
C GLN A 7 5.56 11.05 -10.14
N ALA A 8 4.28 11.10 -9.74
CA ALA A 8 3.54 9.94 -9.27
C ALA A 8 3.47 8.84 -10.34
N ARG A 9 3.15 9.18 -11.59
CA ARG A 9 3.15 8.23 -12.73
C ARG A 9 4.50 7.56 -12.94
N LYS A 10 5.60 8.32 -12.86
CA LYS A 10 6.96 7.77 -13.00
C LYS A 10 7.28 6.79 -11.87
N LEU A 11 6.95 7.14 -10.63
CA LEU A 11 7.17 6.28 -9.46
C LEU A 11 6.32 5.00 -9.53
N ASN A 12 5.05 5.11 -9.93
CA ASN A 12 4.16 3.96 -10.07
C ASN A 12 4.62 3.03 -11.20
N ARG A 13 5.09 3.58 -12.34
CA ARG A 13 5.69 2.79 -13.43
C ARG A 13 7.05 2.17 -13.10
N ALA A 14 7.77 2.66 -12.10
CA ALA A 14 9.02 2.01 -11.69
C ALA A 14 8.77 0.72 -10.87
N SER A 15 7.53 0.48 -10.46
CA SER A 15 7.20 -0.46 -9.39
C SER A 15 6.56 -1.79 -9.87
N PHE A 16 6.59 -2.10 -11.18
CA PHE A 16 5.86 -3.25 -11.76
C PHE A 16 6.18 -4.61 -11.12
N LEU A 17 5.17 -5.21 -10.48
CA LEU A 17 4.98 -6.65 -10.29
C LEU A 17 3.48 -6.91 -10.57
N GLU A 18 3.20 -7.90 -11.43
CA GLU A 18 1.95 -8.16 -12.18
C GLU A 18 1.71 -7.25 -13.40
N GLY A 19 1.95 -7.82 -14.60
CA GLY A 19 1.57 -7.19 -15.87
C GLY A 19 0.05 -7.21 -16.02
N ASP A 20 -0.49 -6.08 -16.49
CA ASP A 20 -1.91 -5.80 -16.77
C ASP A 20 -2.74 -5.15 -15.64
N CYS A 21 -2.15 -4.79 -14.50
CA CYS A 21 -2.80 -3.92 -13.51
C CYS A 21 -2.25 -2.48 -13.54
N ASP A 22 -3.15 -1.50 -13.45
CA ASP A 22 -2.81 -0.07 -13.37
C ASP A 22 -2.07 0.31 -12.07
N THR A 23 -2.08 -0.59 -11.07
CA THR A 23 -1.30 -0.45 -9.83
C THR A 23 -0.52 -1.74 -9.56
N PRO A 24 0.78 -1.62 -9.20
CA PRO A 24 1.60 -2.78 -8.90
C PRO A 24 1.13 -3.44 -7.61
N ALA A 25 1.06 -4.76 -7.63
CA ALA A 25 0.60 -5.55 -6.49
C ALA A 25 1.59 -6.65 -6.14
N ILE A 26 1.78 -6.90 -4.85
CA ILE A 26 2.41 -8.12 -4.36
C ILE A 26 1.30 -9.01 -3.81
N ARG A 27 1.15 -10.20 -4.38
CA ARG A 27 0.26 -11.22 -3.82
C ARG A 27 0.99 -12.03 -2.76
N VAL A 28 0.43 -12.06 -1.55
CA VAL A 28 0.93 -12.89 -0.45
C VAL A 28 -0.26 -13.56 0.23
N ALA A 29 -0.29 -14.90 0.23
CA ALA A 29 -1.25 -15.71 0.98
C ALA A 29 -2.74 -15.29 0.82
N GLY A 30 -3.18 -14.99 -0.40
CA GLY A 30 -4.57 -14.56 -0.67
C GLY A 30 -4.83 -13.07 -0.41
N ALA A 31 -3.80 -12.26 -0.16
CA ALA A 31 -3.91 -10.80 -0.12
C ALA A 31 -3.14 -10.18 -1.30
N ALA A 32 -3.68 -9.14 -1.92
CA ALA A 32 -3.00 -8.28 -2.87
C ALA A 32 -2.65 -6.95 -2.18
N VAL A 33 -1.36 -6.65 -2.05
CA VAL A 33 -0.87 -5.39 -1.49
C VAL A 33 -0.48 -4.47 -2.63
N HIS A 34 -1.20 -3.36 -2.78
CA HIS A 34 -0.95 -2.33 -3.78
C HIS A 34 -0.16 -1.18 -3.15
N ALA A 35 0.92 -0.76 -3.81
CA ALA A 35 1.69 0.42 -3.41
C ALA A 35 1.71 1.42 -4.56
N TYR A 36 1.14 2.61 -4.35
CA TYR A 36 1.07 3.64 -5.39
C TYR A 36 1.13 5.04 -4.79
N VAL A 37 1.60 6.00 -5.57
CA VAL A 37 1.60 7.41 -5.20
C VAL A 37 0.30 8.05 -5.68
N ASP A 38 -0.47 8.59 -4.74
CA ASP A 38 -1.64 9.42 -4.98
C ASP A 38 -1.17 10.85 -5.28
N ALA A 39 -1.37 11.27 -6.53
CA ALA A 39 -0.97 12.59 -7.02
C ALA A 39 -1.85 13.73 -6.50
N GLU A 40 -3.13 13.47 -6.20
CA GLU A 40 -4.05 14.49 -5.73
C GLU A 40 -3.78 14.83 -4.26
N ARG A 41 -3.45 13.80 -3.48
CA ARG A 41 -3.14 13.92 -2.04
C ARG A 41 -1.65 14.05 -1.74
N GLY A 42 -0.79 13.83 -2.73
CA GLY A 42 0.66 13.96 -2.59
C GLY A 42 1.29 12.96 -1.63
N GLN A 43 0.74 11.74 -1.53
CA GLN A 43 1.12 10.73 -0.54
C GLN A 43 1.37 9.35 -1.17
N LEU A 44 2.22 8.55 -0.53
CA LEU A 44 2.32 7.12 -0.81
C LEU A 44 1.13 6.41 -0.15
N VAL A 45 0.39 5.64 -0.94
CA VAL A 45 -0.73 4.81 -0.48
C VAL A 45 -0.31 3.35 -0.56
N VAL A 46 -0.53 2.64 0.54
CA VAL A 46 -0.46 1.17 0.61
C VAL A 46 -1.87 0.67 0.87
N SER A 47 -2.44 -0.06 -0.09
CA SER A 47 -3.78 -0.66 0.01
C SER A 47 -3.64 -2.17 0.09
N VAL A 48 -4.31 -2.82 1.04
CA VAL A 48 -4.33 -4.27 1.18
C VAL A 48 -5.72 -4.76 0.80
N HIS A 49 -5.80 -5.55 -0.27
CA HIS A 49 -7.01 -6.22 -0.72
C HIS A 49 -6.94 -7.69 -0.28
N LEU A 50 -7.84 -8.11 0.59
CA LEU A 50 -7.93 -9.51 1.00
C LEU A 50 -8.88 -10.24 0.03
N ASP A 51 -8.47 -11.38 -0.48
CA ASP A 51 -9.30 -12.28 -1.28
C ASP A 51 -10.18 -13.15 -0.38
N THR A 52 -10.76 -12.51 0.64
CA THR A 52 -11.70 -13.11 1.58
C THR A 52 -13.05 -12.43 1.36
N GLY A 53 -14.12 -13.22 1.31
CA GLY A 53 -15.49 -12.67 1.12
C GLY A 53 -15.92 -11.70 2.22
N GLU A 54 -15.19 -11.67 3.34
CA GLU A 54 -15.37 -10.76 4.47
C GLU A 54 -14.01 -10.28 4.98
N ILE A 55 -13.92 -9.01 5.40
CA ILE A 55 -12.73 -8.45 6.04
C ILE A 55 -12.88 -8.68 7.54
N PRO A 56 -11.95 -9.39 8.22
CA PRO A 56 -12.06 -9.60 9.67
C PRO A 56 -12.09 -8.27 10.43
N ASP A 57 -13.00 -8.12 11.39
CA ASP A 57 -13.17 -6.89 12.17
C ASP A 57 -11.87 -6.47 12.88
N ASP A 58 -11.04 -7.43 13.30
CA ASP A 58 -9.74 -7.19 13.97
C ASP A 58 -8.71 -6.51 13.05
N LEU A 59 -8.90 -6.57 11.73
CA LEU A 59 -8.04 -5.87 10.75
C LEU A 59 -8.47 -4.41 10.52
N ILE A 60 -9.69 -4.03 10.91
CA ILE A 60 -10.28 -2.70 10.64
C ILE A 60 -10.75 -1.97 11.91
N SER A 61 -10.81 -2.66 13.04
CA SER A 61 -11.30 -2.13 14.32
C SER A 61 -10.26 -1.29 15.03
N ALA A 62 -10.58 -0.03 15.31
CA ALA A 62 -9.72 0.92 16.04
C ALA A 62 -9.36 0.50 17.49
N ARG A 63 -9.90 -0.60 18.01
CA ARG A 63 -9.66 -1.07 19.38
C ARG A 63 -8.71 -2.26 19.46
N GLU A 64 -8.61 -3.08 18.42
CA GLU A 64 -7.82 -4.30 18.39
C GLU A 64 -7.13 -4.48 17.02
N THR A 65 -6.53 -3.41 16.48
CA THR A 65 -5.78 -3.50 15.23
C THR A 65 -4.48 -4.28 15.42
N VAL A 66 -4.14 -5.13 14.45
CA VAL A 66 -2.77 -5.62 14.30
C VAL A 66 -1.83 -4.42 14.09
N PRO A 67 -0.75 -4.28 14.90
CA PRO A 67 0.22 -3.20 14.73
C PRO A 67 0.82 -3.18 13.33
N LEU A 68 0.89 -1.98 12.71
CA LEU A 68 1.47 -1.81 11.38
C LEU A 68 2.88 -1.22 11.50
N HIS A 69 3.86 -1.97 10.99
CA HIS A 69 5.25 -1.54 10.93
C HIS A 69 5.72 -1.51 9.46
N VAL A 70 6.18 -0.34 9.00
CA VAL A 70 6.65 -0.13 7.62
C VAL A 70 8.10 0.31 7.64
N THR A 71 8.93 -0.37 6.84
CA THR A 71 10.34 -0.03 6.65
C THR A 71 10.67 0.19 5.17
N VAL A 72 11.63 1.08 4.90
CA VAL A 72 12.20 1.28 3.56
C VAL A 72 13.71 1.05 3.66
N ASN A 73 14.20 0.01 3.00
CA ASN A 73 15.61 -0.42 3.08
C ASN A 73 16.10 -0.58 4.53
N GLY A 74 15.24 -1.11 5.41
CA GLY A 74 15.56 -1.30 6.83
C GLY A 74 15.41 -0.06 7.73
N HIS A 75 15.07 1.10 7.17
CA HIS A 75 14.74 2.29 7.96
C HIS A 75 13.25 2.29 8.32
N GLU A 76 12.92 2.42 9.61
CA GLU A 76 11.54 2.60 10.06
C GLU A 76 10.98 3.93 9.55
N VAL A 77 9.86 3.87 8.83
CA VAL A 77 9.15 5.06 8.32
C VAL A 77 7.76 5.21 8.94
N PHE A 78 7.21 4.13 9.50
CA PHE A 78 5.94 4.13 10.22
C PHE A 78 5.86 2.96 11.20
N ASN A 79 5.33 3.22 12.40
CA ASN A 79 5.09 2.21 13.42
C ASN A 79 3.85 2.61 14.24
N ALA A 80 2.70 2.00 13.93
CA ALA A 80 1.49 2.12 14.74
C ALA A 80 1.42 0.93 15.69
N ARG A 81 1.48 1.23 16.99
CA ARG A 81 1.37 0.27 18.09
C ARG A 81 -0.02 0.29 18.68
#